data_AF-A0A1G5TN81-F1
#
_entry.id   AF-A0A1G5TN81-F1
#
_cell.length_a   1.000
_cell.length_b   1.000
_cell.length_c   1.000
_cell.angle_alpha   90.00
_cell.angle_beta   90.00
_cell.angle_gamma   90.00
#
_symmetry.space_group_name_H-M   'P 1'
#
loop_
_entity.id
_entity.type
_entity.pdbx_description
1 polymer ?
#
loop_
_entity_poly.entity_id
_entity_poly.type
_entity_poly.pdbx_seq_one_letter_code
_entity_poly.pdbx_strand_id
1 'polypeptide(L)'
;MAEWLYEAGIGEARAALVEDGRSLQARLELDETFPRVGAVLAARLIEITAKGREGRVRFAGGEAMLAPLPPGITQGAALTIEITREAVREAGRDKPPRAMPAEGPPRPAPTLLERIGASALPVRTCLPHQSDAFEAAGWSEVLEEAVTGDIAFPGGALRMIPTPAMTLFDVDGSGPLEPLAVAAARAVAAAIVRHDIGGSIGIDFPTIAGKGPRQAVAEAIDAGLPQPFERTAVNGFGFLQIIRRRSRESLPELLRADPAAARARALLRVIERTPPPVPALHHVPPAVHAALAARPHWRDALARRTGADIRFEVR
;
A
#
# COMPACT_ATOMS: atom_id res chain seq x y z
N MET A 1 12.80 18.39 9.53
CA MET A 1 12.44 17.41 10.59
C MET A 1 11.34 16.54 10.04
N ALA A 2 11.48 15.22 10.13
CA ALA A 2 10.48 14.30 9.64
C ALA A 2 9.23 14.27 10.56
N GLU A 3 8.03 14.31 9.96
CA GLU A 3 6.75 14.17 10.66
C GLU A 3 5.77 13.30 9.86
N TRP A 4 4.87 12.61 10.55
CA TRP A 4 3.72 11.97 9.91
C TRP A 4 2.56 12.95 9.79
N LEU A 5 2.02 13.09 8.58
CA LEU A 5 0.70 13.64 8.35
C LEU A 5 -0.32 12.50 8.42
N TYR A 6 -1.47 12.75 9.03
CA TYR A 6 -2.57 11.81 9.10
C TYR A 6 -3.90 12.49 8.80
N GLU A 7 -4.75 11.84 8.02
CA GLU A 7 -6.11 12.30 7.77
C GLU A 7 -7.10 11.13 7.73
N ALA A 8 -8.19 11.24 8.50
CA ALA A 8 -9.31 10.32 8.48
C ALA A 8 -10.34 10.75 7.41
N GLY A 9 -10.16 10.25 6.19
CA GLY A 9 -11.08 10.50 5.08
C GLY A 9 -12.37 9.67 5.17
N ILE A 10 -13.23 9.85 4.17
CA ILE A 10 -14.42 9.01 3.99
C ILE A 10 -14.01 7.79 3.15
N GLY A 11 -14.17 6.58 3.72
CA GLY A 11 -13.87 5.32 3.06
C GLY A 11 -12.39 4.91 3.10
N GLU A 12 -11.51 5.79 3.57
CA GLU A 12 -10.09 5.50 3.79
C GLU A 12 -9.46 6.46 4.82
N ALA A 13 -8.45 5.96 5.53
CA ALA A 13 -7.46 6.79 6.21
C ALA A 13 -6.19 6.90 5.36
N ARG A 14 -5.56 8.08 5.38
CA ARG A 14 -4.28 8.31 4.70
C ARG A 14 -3.23 8.84 5.66
N ALA A 15 -1.98 8.45 5.43
CA ALA A 15 -0.83 9.00 6.14
C ALA A 15 0.35 9.20 5.20
N ALA A 16 1.11 10.28 5.42
CA ALA A 16 2.33 10.57 4.69
C ALA A 16 3.46 10.90 5.67
N LEU A 17 4.60 10.21 5.59
CA LEU A 17 5.82 10.62 6.28
C LEU A 17 6.48 11.69 5.44
N VAL A 18 6.60 12.91 5.98
CA VAL A 18 7.12 14.07 5.25
C VAL A 18 8.42 14.53 5.87
N GLU A 19 9.42 14.75 5.03
CA GLU A 19 10.67 15.41 5.38
C GLU A 19 11.02 16.42 4.28
N ASP A 20 11.46 17.62 4.67
CA ASP A 20 11.82 18.70 3.76
C ASP A 20 10.76 19.00 2.68
N GLY A 21 9.49 18.93 3.09
CA GLY A 21 8.34 19.19 2.22
C GLY A 21 8.05 18.09 1.20
N ARG A 22 8.59 16.88 1.36
CA ARG A 22 8.37 15.74 0.45
C ARG A 22 7.90 14.51 1.17
N SER A 23 6.93 13.81 0.57
CA SER A 23 6.43 12.52 1.04
C SER A 23 7.46 11.40 0.82
N LEU A 24 8.07 10.93 1.90
CA LEU A 24 8.99 9.78 1.92
C LEU A 24 8.25 8.44 2.01
N GLN A 25 7.11 8.40 2.70
CA GLN A 25 6.24 7.22 2.80
C GLN A 25 4.79 7.65 2.62
N ALA A 26 4.02 6.92 1.82
CA ALA A 26 2.59 7.09 1.70
C ALA A 26 1.87 5.81 2.11
N ARG A 27 0.84 5.94 2.94
CA ARG A 27 0.03 4.83 3.43
C ARG A 27 -1.43 5.15 3.19
N LEU A 28 -2.14 4.19 2.61
CA LEU A 28 -3.59 4.19 2.52
C LEU A 28 -4.13 2.98 3.27
N GLU A 29 -5.22 3.19 3.99
CA GLU A 29 -5.94 2.13 4.69
C GLU A 29 -7.43 2.27 4.39
N LEU A 30 -7.99 1.33 3.63
CA LEU A 30 -9.40 1.34 3.26
C LEU A 30 -10.26 0.81 4.39
N ASP A 31 -11.40 1.46 4.66
CA ASP A 31 -12.32 1.05 5.73
C ASP A 31 -12.86 -0.37 5.53
N GLU A 32 -13.06 -0.77 4.27
CA GLU A 32 -13.59 -2.08 3.87
C GLU A 32 -12.53 -3.19 3.92
N THR A 33 -11.25 -2.90 4.19
CA THR A 33 -10.22 -3.94 4.31
C THR A 33 -10.43 -4.73 5.60
N PHE A 34 -10.81 -5.99 5.45
CA PHE A 34 -10.96 -6.95 6.53
C PHE A 34 -10.63 -8.39 6.08
N PRO A 35 -9.96 -9.20 6.92
CA PRO A 35 -9.31 -8.81 8.17
C PRO A 35 -7.98 -8.09 7.91
N ARG A 36 -7.53 -7.27 8.87
CA ARG A 36 -6.30 -6.48 8.77
C ARG A 36 -5.13 -7.16 9.47
N VAL A 37 -3.91 -6.86 9.01
CA VAL A 37 -2.68 -7.36 9.65
C VAL A 37 -2.61 -6.93 11.11
N GLY A 38 -2.28 -7.87 11.97
CA GLY A 38 -2.20 -7.69 13.41
C GLY A 38 -3.51 -7.93 14.15
N ALA A 39 -4.62 -8.21 13.45
CA ALA A 39 -5.86 -8.63 14.11
C ALA A 39 -5.68 -10.02 14.73
N VAL A 40 -6.12 -10.19 15.97
CA VAL A 40 -6.16 -11.47 16.67
C VAL A 40 -7.61 -11.94 16.71
N LEU A 41 -7.89 -13.10 16.15
CA LEU A 41 -9.24 -13.59 15.89
C LEU A 41 -9.43 -14.99 16.45
N ALA A 42 -10.63 -15.26 16.98
CA ALA A 42 -11.07 -16.62 17.24
C ALA A 42 -11.42 -17.31 15.92
N ALA A 43 -10.88 -18.51 15.71
CA ALA A 43 -11.04 -19.26 14.48
C ALA A 43 -11.23 -20.75 14.73
N ARG A 44 -11.61 -21.48 13.67
CA ARG A 44 -11.67 -22.93 13.64
C ARG A 44 -10.91 -23.45 12.42
N LEU A 45 -10.06 -24.46 12.61
CA LEU A 45 -9.40 -25.16 11.51
C LEU A 45 -10.45 -25.96 10.74
N ILE A 46 -10.71 -25.60 9.49
CA ILE A 46 -11.75 -26.24 8.66
C ILE A 46 -11.18 -27.24 7.66
N GLU A 47 -9.89 -27.14 7.33
CA GLU A 47 -9.21 -28.03 6.39
C GLU A 47 -7.70 -28.05 6.66
N ILE A 48 -7.07 -29.22 6.53
CA ILE A 48 -5.61 -29.36 6.49
C ILE A 48 -5.22 -29.46 5.01
N THR A 49 -4.65 -28.39 4.46
CA THR A 49 -4.28 -28.31 3.03
C THR A 49 -2.91 -28.94 2.76
N ALA A 50 -2.00 -28.87 3.73
CA ALA A 50 -0.72 -29.57 3.70
C ALA A 50 -0.40 -30.14 5.09
N LYS A 51 -0.39 -31.47 5.21
CA LYS A 51 -0.18 -32.18 6.48
C LYS A 51 1.04 -31.64 7.24
N GLY A 52 0.79 -31.17 8.46
CA GLY A 52 1.82 -30.64 9.37
C GLY A 52 2.41 -29.27 9.00
N ARG A 53 1.91 -28.59 7.94
CA ARG A 53 2.49 -27.32 7.46
C ARG A 53 1.47 -26.19 7.32
N GLU A 54 0.36 -26.46 6.65
CA GLU A 54 -0.61 -25.43 6.27
C GLU A 54 -2.04 -25.97 6.37
N GLY A 55 -2.97 -25.12 6.75
CA GLY A 55 -4.39 -25.40 6.72
C GLY A 55 -5.22 -24.16 6.45
N ARG A 56 -6.52 -24.34 6.31
CA ARG A 56 -7.48 -23.24 6.16
C ARG A 56 -8.29 -23.10 7.43
N VAL A 57 -8.38 -21.88 7.93
CA VAL A 57 -9.17 -21.54 9.12
C VAL A 57 -10.35 -20.66 8.73
N ARG A 58 -11.47 -20.82 9.44
CA ARG A 58 -12.64 -19.93 9.36
C ARG A 58 -12.76 -19.12 10.65
N PHE A 59 -13.03 -17.83 10.51
CA PHE A 59 -13.29 -16.90 11.60
C PHE A 59 -14.55 -16.09 11.28
N ALA A 60 -15.00 -15.25 12.22
CA ALA A 60 -16.14 -14.37 11.97
C ALA A 60 -15.81 -13.36 10.85
N GLY A 61 -16.49 -13.51 9.71
CA GLY A 61 -16.32 -12.62 8.55
C GLY A 61 -15.35 -13.12 7.47
N GLY A 62 -14.78 -14.33 7.57
CA GLY A 62 -13.98 -14.86 6.47
C GLY A 62 -13.17 -16.11 6.77
N GLU A 63 -12.23 -16.38 5.84
CA GLU A 63 -11.28 -17.49 5.92
C GLU A 63 -9.85 -16.99 5.71
N ALA A 64 -8.88 -17.72 6.25
CA ALA A 64 -7.45 -17.44 6.06
C ALA A 64 -6.67 -18.74 5.91
N MET A 65 -5.50 -18.64 5.29
CA MET A 65 -4.49 -19.69 5.30
C MET A 65 -3.69 -19.60 6.58
N LEU A 66 -3.64 -20.69 7.35
CA LEU A 66 -2.90 -20.82 8.60
C LEU A 66 -1.57 -21.53 8.34
N ALA A 67 -0.45 -20.87 8.67
CA ALA A 67 0.87 -21.48 8.68
C ALA A 67 1.76 -20.82 9.76
N PRO A 68 2.52 -21.59 10.56
CA PRO A 68 2.51 -23.06 10.63
C PRO A 68 1.25 -23.61 11.31
N LEU A 69 0.97 -24.90 11.14
CA LEU A 69 -0.05 -25.60 11.94
C LEU A 69 0.50 -25.92 13.34
N PRO A 70 -0.27 -25.67 14.43
CA PRO A 70 0.10 -26.14 15.76
C PRO A 70 0.30 -27.67 15.77
N PRO A 71 1.31 -28.20 16.48
CA PRO A 71 1.53 -29.64 16.58
C PRO A 71 0.29 -30.37 17.10
N GLY A 72 -0.13 -31.43 16.41
CA GLY A 72 -1.25 -32.28 16.82
C GLY A 72 -2.65 -31.67 16.62
N ILE A 73 -2.77 -30.48 16.03
CA ILE A 73 -4.09 -29.88 15.76
C ILE A 73 -4.91 -30.75 14.80
N THR A 74 -6.18 -30.98 15.12
CA THR A 74 -7.11 -31.74 14.29
C THR A 74 -8.07 -30.80 13.55
N GLN A 75 -8.55 -31.24 12.39
CA GLN A 75 -9.62 -30.53 11.69
C GLN A 75 -10.84 -30.41 12.61
N GLY A 76 -11.43 -29.23 12.66
CA GLY A 76 -12.51 -28.87 13.57
C GLY A 76 -12.03 -28.22 14.87
N ALA A 77 -10.74 -28.24 15.21
CA ALA A 77 -10.23 -27.62 16.44
C ALA A 77 -10.39 -26.10 16.41
N ALA A 78 -10.76 -25.53 17.56
CA ALA A 78 -10.76 -24.09 17.78
C ALA A 78 -9.36 -23.61 18.14
N LEU A 79 -9.01 -22.40 17.70
CA LEU A 79 -7.75 -21.75 18.00
C LEU A 79 -7.85 -20.23 17.86
N THR A 80 -6.91 -19.52 18.46
CA THR A 80 -6.69 -18.10 18.21
C THR A 80 -5.63 -17.93 17.13
N ILE A 81 -5.87 -17.02 16.19
CA ILE A 81 -4.95 -16.71 15.10
C ILE A 81 -4.63 -15.21 15.08
N GLU A 82 -3.43 -14.85 14.63
CA GLU A 82 -3.07 -13.48 14.25
C GLU A 82 -2.93 -13.38 12.73
N ILE A 83 -3.55 -12.37 12.13
CA ILE A 83 -3.43 -12.09 10.70
C ILE A 83 -2.05 -11.48 10.42
N THR A 84 -1.29 -12.13 9.55
CA THR A 84 0.10 -11.77 9.23
C THR A 84 0.25 -11.20 7.83
N ARG A 85 -0.75 -11.42 6.97
CA ARG A 85 -0.92 -10.79 5.66
C ARG A 85 -2.41 -10.62 5.35
N GLU A 86 -2.80 -9.45 4.88
CA GLU A 86 -4.15 -9.15 4.42
C GLU A 86 -4.49 -9.97 3.16
N ALA A 87 -5.77 -9.97 2.79
CA ALA A 87 -6.14 -10.41 1.45
C ALA A 87 -5.41 -9.55 0.42
N VAL A 88 -5.00 -10.17 -0.68
CA VAL A 88 -4.41 -9.47 -1.82
C VAL A 88 -5.28 -9.76 -3.03
N ARG A 89 -5.79 -8.72 -3.66
CA ARG A 89 -6.54 -8.80 -4.91
C ARG A 89 -5.54 -8.87 -6.05
N GLU A 90 -5.69 -9.86 -6.92
CA GLU A 90 -4.89 -9.98 -8.13
C GLU A 90 -5.84 -10.18 -9.30
N ALA A 91 -5.44 -9.72 -10.48
CA ALA A 91 -6.22 -9.89 -11.70
C ALA A 91 -6.55 -11.38 -11.92
N GLY A 92 -7.82 -11.74 -11.73
CA GLY A 92 -8.34 -13.10 -11.93
C GLY A 92 -8.30 -14.03 -10.71
N ARG A 93 -7.64 -13.69 -9.59
CA ARG A 93 -7.67 -14.52 -8.37
C ARG A 93 -7.25 -13.76 -7.11
N ASP A 94 -8.13 -13.72 -6.12
CA ASP A 94 -7.78 -13.22 -4.79
C ASP A 94 -6.91 -14.23 -4.03
N LYS A 95 -5.82 -13.73 -3.45
CA LYS A 95 -5.02 -14.48 -2.47
C LYS A 95 -5.64 -14.28 -1.09
N PRO A 96 -6.14 -15.34 -0.43
CA PRO A 96 -6.77 -15.21 0.88
C PRO A 96 -5.76 -14.70 1.94
N PRO A 97 -6.23 -14.06 3.03
CA PRO A 97 -5.36 -13.65 4.13
C PRO A 97 -4.48 -14.78 4.63
N ARG A 98 -3.29 -14.45 5.16
CA ARG A 98 -2.46 -15.41 5.91
C ARG A 98 -2.52 -15.11 7.40
N ALA A 99 -2.49 -16.16 8.19
CA ALA A 99 -2.51 -16.11 9.64
C ALA A 99 -1.50 -17.09 10.24
N MET A 100 -1.10 -16.81 11.48
CA MET A 100 -0.33 -17.73 12.31
C MET A 100 -1.07 -17.98 13.63
N PRO A 101 -0.78 -19.07 14.36
CA PRO A 101 -1.30 -19.26 15.72
C PRO A 101 -0.90 -18.08 16.61
N ALA A 102 -1.80 -17.66 17.49
CA ALA A 102 -1.56 -16.57 18.43
C ALA A 102 -2.04 -16.92 19.83
N GLU A 103 -1.52 -16.20 20.81
CA GLU A 103 -1.92 -16.28 22.21
C GLU A 103 -2.79 -15.08 22.61
N GLY A 104 -3.53 -15.24 23.71
CA GLY A 104 -4.36 -14.18 24.26
C GLY A 104 -5.74 -14.04 23.62
N PRO A 105 -6.54 -13.06 24.10
CA PRO A 105 -7.90 -12.85 23.65
C PRO A 105 -7.95 -12.19 22.25
N PRO A 106 -9.05 -12.37 21.51
CA PRO A 106 -9.28 -11.63 20.27
C PRO A 106 -9.17 -10.11 20.45
N ARG A 107 -8.52 -9.44 19.51
CA ARG A 107 -8.37 -7.98 19.47
C ARG A 107 -8.35 -7.48 18.02
N PRO A 108 -8.86 -6.26 17.76
CA PRO A 108 -8.76 -5.67 16.43
C PRO A 108 -7.29 -5.46 16.03
N ALA A 109 -7.05 -5.32 14.73
CA ALA A 109 -5.77 -4.84 14.23
C ALA A 109 -5.55 -3.38 14.65
N PRO A 110 -4.29 -2.96 14.89
CA PRO A 110 -3.98 -1.54 15.09
C PRO A 110 -4.34 -0.75 13.83
N THR A 111 -5.05 0.35 14.01
CA THR A 111 -5.41 1.32 12.96
C THR A 111 -4.16 1.98 12.36
N LEU A 112 -4.31 2.62 11.19
CA LEU A 112 -3.21 3.40 10.60
C LEU A 112 -2.65 4.44 11.57
N LEU A 113 -3.52 5.16 12.30
CA LEU A 113 -3.11 6.17 13.27
C LEU A 113 -2.30 5.57 14.42
N GLU A 114 -2.75 4.45 14.99
CA GLU A 114 -2.02 3.77 16.06
C GLU A 114 -0.65 3.26 15.58
N ARG A 115 -0.58 2.73 14.34
CA ARG A 115 0.70 2.24 13.78
C ARG A 115 1.73 3.35 13.56
N ILE A 116 1.33 4.51 13.04
CA ILE A 116 2.25 5.64 12.86
C ILE A 116 2.59 6.31 14.19
N GLY A 117 1.63 6.36 15.13
CA GLY A 117 1.83 6.90 16.48
C GLY A 117 2.74 6.05 17.37
N ALA A 118 2.90 4.76 17.05
CA ALA A 118 3.89 3.90 17.69
C ALA A 118 5.34 4.18 17.22
N SER A 119 5.53 4.99 16.17
CA SER A 119 6.88 5.42 15.75
C SER A 119 7.40 6.54 16.65
N ALA A 120 8.72 6.76 16.66
CA ALA A 120 9.34 7.87 17.40
C ALA A 120 9.12 9.25 16.77
N LEU A 121 8.41 9.31 15.63
CA LEU A 121 8.20 10.53 14.86
C LEU A 121 6.87 11.19 15.24
N PRO A 122 6.80 12.53 15.27
CA PRO A 122 5.56 13.24 15.60
C PRO A 122 4.49 12.97 14.55
N VAL A 123 3.22 12.98 14.99
CA VAL A 123 2.05 12.81 14.12
C VAL A 123 1.19 14.07 14.16
N ARG A 124 0.96 14.67 13.00
CA ARG A 124 0.03 15.79 12.79
C ARG A 124 -1.25 15.29 12.15
N THR A 125 -2.37 15.44 12.87
CA THR A 125 -3.70 15.23 12.29
C THR A 125 -4.12 16.43 11.46
N CYS A 126 -4.35 16.22 10.17
CA CYS A 126 -4.79 17.23 9.21
C CYS A 126 -6.32 17.28 9.16
N LEU A 127 -6.90 18.48 9.13
CA LEU A 127 -8.35 18.69 9.02
C LEU A 127 -8.73 19.28 7.65
N PRO A 128 -9.91 18.94 7.10
CA PRO A 128 -10.30 19.41 5.75
C PRO A 128 -10.31 20.93 5.57
N HIS A 129 -10.64 21.69 6.61
CA HIS A 129 -10.70 23.16 6.55
C HIS A 129 -9.32 23.85 6.63
N GLN A 130 -8.25 23.11 6.88
CA GLN A 130 -6.89 23.64 6.93
C GLN A 130 -6.23 23.64 5.54
N SER A 131 -5.13 24.37 5.40
CA SER A 131 -4.24 24.27 4.23
C SER A 131 -3.88 22.81 3.94
N ASP A 132 -3.81 22.45 2.66
CA ASP A 132 -3.58 21.07 2.26
C ASP A 132 -2.12 20.65 2.46
N ALA A 133 -1.80 20.15 3.66
CA ALA A 133 -0.46 19.71 3.98
C ALA A 133 -0.02 18.48 3.17
N PHE A 134 -0.97 17.66 2.72
CA PHE A 134 -0.68 16.51 1.87
C PHE A 134 -0.28 16.96 0.46
N GLU A 135 -1.06 17.85 -0.15
CA GLU A 135 -0.71 18.38 -1.48
C GLU A 135 0.59 19.19 -1.42
N ALA A 136 0.81 19.98 -0.36
CA ALA A 136 2.08 20.67 -0.16
C ALA A 136 3.28 19.72 -0.03
N ALA A 137 3.05 18.44 0.32
CA ALA A 137 4.06 17.39 0.42
C ALA A 137 4.12 16.47 -0.82
N GLY A 138 3.46 16.84 -1.92
CA GLY A 138 3.48 16.12 -3.19
C GLY A 138 2.56 14.89 -3.24
N TRP A 139 1.43 14.90 -2.53
CA TRP A 139 0.53 13.75 -2.46
C TRP A 139 -0.04 13.35 -3.82
N SER A 140 -0.47 14.32 -4.64
CA SER A 140 -0.96 14.05 -6.00
C SER A 140 0.09 13.37 -6.87
N GLU A 141 1.35 13.82 -6.80
CA GLU A 141 2.48 13.24 -7.51
C GLU A 141 2.73 11.80 -7.06
N VAL A 142 2.67 11.52 -5.76
CA VAL A 142 2.79 10.13 -5.24
C VAL A 142 1.66 9.23 -5.75
N LEU A 143 0.42 9.73 -5.78
CA LEU A 143 -0.71 8.98 -6.35
C LEU A 143 -0.54 8.78 -7.86
N GLU A 144 -0.07 9.78 -8.59
CA GLU A 144 0.19 9.70 -10.02
C GLU A 144 1.27 8.66 -10.33
N GLU A 145 2.40 8.66 -9.62
CA GLU A 145 3.43 7.62 -9.73
C GLU A 145 2.84 6.22 -9.48
N ALA A 146 2.00 6.06 -8.45
CA ALA A 146 1.40 4.78 -8.12
C ALA A 146 0.43 4.29 -9.22
N VAL A 147 -0.33 5.20 -9.83
CA VAL A 147 -1.28 4.88 -10.90
C VAL A 147 -0.58 4.63 -12.24
N THR A 148 0.31 5.52 -12.65
CA THR A 148 0.97 5.48 -13.97
C THR A 148 2.15 4.51 -14.00
N GLY A 149 2.89 4.44 -12.90
CA GLY A 149 4.18 3.76 -12.81
C GLY A 149 5.36 4.63 -13.20
N ASP A 150 5.16 5.87 -13.64
CA ASP A 150 6.24 6.74 -14.10
C ASP A 150 6.82 7.53 -12.93
N ILE A 151 8.13 7.33 -12.66
CA ILE A 151 8.81 7.93 -11.51
C ILE A 151 10.08 8.64 -11.99
N ALA A 152 10.06 9.96 -12.04
CA ALA A 152 11.23 10.75 -12.43
C ALA A 152 12.29 10.79 -11.33
N PHE A 153 13.57 10.78 -11.70
CA PHE A 153 14.68 11.06 -10.81
C PHE A 153 15.79 11.85 -11.55
N PRO A 154 16.74 12.50 -10.85
CA PRO A 154 17.80 13.23 -11.53
C PRO A 154 18.61 12.32 -12.48
N GLY A 155 18.55 12.61 -13.78
CA GLY A 155 19.25 11.87 -14.84
C GLY A 155 18.45 10.76 -15.54
N GLY A 156 17.24 10.42 -15.06
CA GLY A 156 16.45 9.35 -15.64
C GLY A 156 15.01 9.25 -15.12
N ALA A 157 14.37 8.14 -15.45
CA ALA A 157 13.04 7.79 -14.96
C ALA A 157 12.97 6.28 -14.72
N LEU A 158 12.10 5.88 -13.79
CA LEU A 158 11.73 4.50 -13.60
C LEU A 158 10.35 4.26 -14.19
N ARG A 159 10.18 3.07 -14.78
CA ARG A 159 8.87 2.53 -15.14
C ARG A 159 8.52 1.38 -14.19
N MET A 160 7.63 1.64 -13.25
CA MET A 160 7.12 0.70 -12.26
C MET A 160 5.88 -0.04 -12.77
N ILE A 161 5.95 -1.37 -12.81
CA ILE A 161 4.88 -2.24 -13.30
C ILE A 161 4.59 -3.34 -12.27
N PRO A 162 3.52 -3.21 -11.46
CA PRO A 162 3.01 -4.32 -10.66
C PRO A 162 2.46 -5.43 -11.56
N THR A 163 2.89 -6.67 -11.33
CA THR A 163 2.38 -7.87 -12.01
C THR A 163 1.89 -8.89 -10.97
N PRO A 164 1.13 -9.93 -11.37
CA PRO A 164 0.69 -10.96 -10.42
C PRO A 164 1.82 -11.69 -9.68
N ALA A 165 3.02 -11.77 -10.28
CA ALA A 165 4.15 -12.49 -9.71
C ALA A 165 5.10 -11.58 -8.92
N MET A 166 5.37 -10.38 -9.44
CA MET A 166 6.34 -9.43 -8.87
C MET A 166 6.08 -7.99 -9.34
N THR A 167 6.64 -7.00 -8.64
CA THR A 167 6.71 -5.63 -9.18
C THR A 167 8.01 -5.46 -9.95
N LEU A 168 7.93 -4.96 -11.19
CA LEU A 168 9.10 -4.69 -12.04
C LEU A 168 9.41 -3.19 -12.06
N PHE A 169 10.69 -2.87 -12.07
CA PHE A 169 11.22 -1.53 -12.37
C PHE A 169 12.12 -1.64 -13.59
N ASP A 170 11.82 -0.86 -14.62
CA ASP A 170 12.71 -0.60 -15.74
C ASP A 170 13.35 0.79 -15.60
N VAL A 171 14.57 0.95 -16.09
CA VAL A 171 15.41 2.14 -15.88
C VAL A 171 15.71 2.81 -17.21
N ASP A 172 15.10 3.96 -17.42
CA ASP A 172 15.38 4.84 -18.55
C ASP A 172 16.24 6.02 -18.11
N GLY A 173 17.14 6.48 -18.98
CA GLY A 173 17.93 7.67 -18.70
C GLY A 173 18.93 8.01 -19.78
N SER A 174 19.55 9.17 -19.62
CA SER A 174 20.60 9.65 -20.52
C SER A 174 21.91 9.81 -19.77
N GLY A 175 23.03 9.69 -20.49
CA GLY A 175 24.38 9.84 -19.91
C GLY A 175 25.08 8.52 -19.59
N PRO A 176 26.17 8.55 -18.81
CA PRO A 176 26.96 7.37 -18.50
C PRO A 176 26.17 6.34 -17.67
N LEU A 177 26.25 5.06 -18.06
CA LEU A 177 25.41 3.99 -17.49
C LEU A 177 25.67 3.71 -16.01
N GLU A 178 26.94 3.79 -15.55
CA GLU A 178 27.27 3.48 -14.16
C GLU A 178 26.66 4.50 -13.16
N PRO A 179 26.85 5.83 -13.32
CA PRO A 179 26.13 6.82 -12.52
C PRO A 179 24.61 6.70 -12.61
N LEU A 180 24.07 6.42 -13.81
CA LEU A 180 22.63 6.24 -14.01
C LEU A 180 22.10 5.07 -13.18
N ALA A 181 22.77 3.90 -13.22
CA ALA A 181 22.36 2.71 -12.48
C ALA A 181 22.37 2.95 -10.96
N VAL A 182 23.38 3.67 -10.44
CA VAL A 182 23.44 4.01 -9.01
C VAL A 182 22.35 5.01 -8.61
N ALA A 183 22.07 6.01 -9.45
CA ALA A 183 20.97 6.96 -9.21
C ALA A 183 19.61 6.26 -9.25
N ALA A 184 19.40 5.36 -10.23
CA ALA A 184 18.22 4.54 -10.34
C ALA A 184 18.04 3.61 -9.14
N ALA A 185 19.12 3.02 -8.61
CA ALA A 185 19.05 2.18 -7.40
C ALA A 185 18.51 2.95 -6.19
N ARG A 186 18.97 4.20 -6.00
CA ARG A 186 18.44 5.08 -4.94
C ARG A 186 16.96 5.41 -5.17
N ALA A 187 16.59 5.72 -6.42
CA ALA A 187 15.21 6.02 -6.78
C ALA A 187 14.28 4.81 -6.58
N VAL A 188 14.73 3.60 -6.94
CA VAL A 188 14.01 2.34 -6.70
C VAL A 188 13.80 2.12 -5.21
N ALA A 189 14.86 2.22 -4.40
CA ALA A 189 14.74 2.01 -2.96
C ALA A 189 13.75 3.01 -2.33
N ALA A 190 13.83 4.28 -2.73
CA ALA A 190 12.88 5.31 -2.31
C ALA A 190 11.44 4.98 -2.77
N ALA A 191 11.24 4.56 -4.02
CA ALA A 191 9.93 4.17 -4.55
C ALA A 191 9.33 2.98 -3.79
N ILE A 192 10.12 1.96 -3.48
CA ILE A 192 9.67 0.78 -2.71
C ILE A 192 9.17 1.21 -1.32
N VAL A 193 9.90 2.08 -0.63
CA VAL A 193 9.53 2.59 0.70
C VAL A 193 8.29 3.49 0.63
N ARG A 194 8.28 4.40 -0.35
CA ARG A 194 7.23 5.38 -0.57
C ARG A 194 5.89 4.74 -0.84
N HIS A 195 5.87 3.74 -1.72
CA HIS A 195 4.66 3.06 -2.19
C HIS A 195 4.30 1.79 -1.38
N ASP A 196 5.07 1.46 -0.35
CA ASP A 196 4.97 0.23 0.46
C ASP A 196 5.00 -1.06 -0.37
N ILE A 197 5.91 -1.12 -1.33
CA ILE A 197 6.04 -2.28 -2.22
C ILE A 197 6.67 -3.44 -1.44
N GLY A 198 6.06 -4.62 -1.56
CA GLY A 198 6.53 -5.84 -0.93
C GLY A 198 6.32 -7.05 -1.82
N GLY A 199 6.90 -8.18 -1.42
CA GLY A 199 6.88 -9.42 -2.19
C GLY A 199 8.13 -9.54 -3.05
N SER A 200 7.97 -10.16 -4.21
CA SER A 200 9.04 -10.24 -5.20
C SER A 200 9.10 -8.94 -6.00
N ILE A 201 10.29 -8.39 -6.18
CA ILE A 201 10.56 -7.15 -6.90
C ILE A 201 11.74 -7.39 -7.82
N GLY A 202 11.63 -7.00 -9.08
CA GLY A 202 12.67 -7.14 -10.09
C GLY A 202 13.05 -5.78 -10.63
N ILE A 203 14.35 -5.55 -10.83
CA ILE A 203 14.87 -4.31 -11.37
C ILE A 203 15.77 -4.63 -12.54
N ASP A 204 15.46 -4.03 -13.69
CA ASP A 204 16.27 -4.10 -14.89
C ASP A 204 17.13 -2.84 -14.99
N PHE A 205 18.38 -2.93 -14.54
CA PHE A 205 19.34 -1.83 -14.70
C PHE A 205 19.99 -1.89 -16.08
N PRO A 206 20.48 -0.75 -16.62
CA PRO A 206 21.32 -0.80 -17.81
C PRO A 206 22.52 -1.73 -17.59
N THR A 207 22.92 -2.44 -18.65
CA THR A 207 24.03 -3.40 -18.57
C THR A 207 25.35 -2.67 -18.31
N ILE A 208 25.85 -2.79 -17.07
CA ILE A 208 27.14 -2.25 -16.64
C ILE A 208 28.21 -3.34 -16.52
N ALA A 209 29.43 -2.99 -16.95
CA ALA A 209 30.57 -3.89 -16.98
C ALA A 209 31.33 -3.88 -15.64
N GLY A 210 31.84 -5.05 -15.25
CA GLY A 210 32.69 -5.18 -14.06
C GLY A 210 31.94 -5.35 -12.74
N LYS A 211 32.63 -5.96 -11.77
CA LYS A 211 32.07 -6.28 -10.45
C LYS A 211 31.88 -5.04 -9.58
N GLY A 212 32.79 -4.07 -9.64
CA GLY A 212 32.76 -2.84 -8.83
C GLY A 212 31.49 -2.01 -9.04
N PRO A 213 31.17 -1.61 -10.29
CA PRO A 213 29.95 -0.85 -10.57
C PRO A 213 28.66 -1.57 -10.16
N ARG A 214 28.58 -2.89 -10.41
CA ARG A 214 27.44 -3.73 -9.98
C ARG A 214 27.28 -3.77 -8.47
N GLN A 215 28.40 -3.80 -7.75
CA GLN A 215 28.40 -3.78 -6.29
C GLN A 215 27.92 -2.41 -5.76
N ALA A 216 28.33 -1.30 -6.39
CA ALA A 216 27.87 0.03 -6.01
C ALA A 216 26.35 0.23 -6.17
N VAL A 217 25.74 -0.35 -7.22
CA VAL A 217 24.28 -0.40 -7.39
C VAL A 217 23.62 -1.14 -6.22
N ALA A 218 24.19 -2.28 -5.84
CA ALA A 218 23.68 -3.11 -4.76
C ALA A 218 23.76 -2.40 -3.40
N GLU A 219 24.87 -1.71 -3.13
CA GLU A 219 25.07 -0.89 -1.93
C GLU A 219 24.11 0.30 -1.88
N ALA A 220 23.79 0.91 -3.03
CA ALA A 220 22.81 1.98 -3.10
C ALA A 220 21.38 1.51 -2.75
N ILE A 221 21.01 0.28 -3.13
CA ILE A 221 19.75 -0.34 -2.67
C ILE A 221 19.80 -0.56 -1.16
N ASP A 222 20.89 -1.16 -0.65
CA ASP A 222 21.02 -1.49 0.78
C ASP A 222 20.96 -0.26 1.68
N ALA A 223 21.52 0.87 1.23
CA ALA A 223 21.48 2.11 1.96
C ALA A 223 20.09 2.75 2.01
N GLY A 224 19.28 2.57 0.96
CA GLY A 224 17.97 3.21 0.82
C GLY A 224 16.79 2.37 1.31
N LEU A 225 16.94 1.04 1.34
CA LEU A 225 15.85 0.11 1.66
C LEU A 225 16.01 -0.45 3.08
N PRO A 226 15.05 -0.21 4.00
CA PRO A 226 15.13 -0.74 5.35
C PRO A 226 14.92 -2.27 5.38
N GLN A 227 15.72 -2.95 6.21
CA GLN A 227 15.55 -4.37 6.53
C GLN A 227 14.20 -4.64 7.23
N PRO A 228 13.61 -5.85 7.10
CA PRO A 228 14.16 -7.02 6.43
C PRO A 228 13.86 -7.07 4.92
N PHE A 229 14.89 -7.37 4.12
CA PHE A 229 14.77 -7.83 2.74
C PHE A 229 15.96 -8.70 2.35
N GLU A 230 15.76 -9.55 1.36
CA GLU A 230 16.83 -10.29 0.69
C GLU A 230 16.98 -9.77 -0.74
N ARG A 231 18.18 -9.84 -1.31
CA ARG A 231 18.39 -9.53 -2.71
C ARG A 231 19.47 -10.39 -3.34
N THR A 232 19.40 -10.54 -4.66
CA THR A 232 20.50 -11.09 -5.44
C THR A 232 21.60 -10.04 -5.65
N ALA A 233 22.74 -10.48 -6.18
CA ALA A 233 23.66 -9.55 -6.85
C ALA A 233 23.05 -9.09 -8.18
N VAL A 234 23.54 -7.98 -8.73
CA VAL A 234 23.25 -7.58 -10.12
C VAL A 234 23.91 -8.60 -11.05
N ASN A 235 23.11 -9.26 -11.89
CA ASN A 235 23.61 -10.31 -12.77
C ASN A 235 24.33 -9.74 -14.02
N GLY A 236 24.78 -10.63 -14.90
CA GLY A 236 25.49 -10.25 -16.13
C GLY A 236 24.68 -9.40 -17.12
N PHE A 237 23.35 -9.42 -17.00
CA PHE A 237 22.40 -8.73 -17.87
C PHE A 237 21.81 -7.46 -17.24
N GLY A 238 22.24 -7.10 -16.01
CA GLY A 238 21.74 -5.91 -15.32
C GLY A 238 20.56 -6.15 -14.37
N PHE A 239 20.05 -7.38 -14.27
CA PHE A 239 18.90 -7.66 -13.43
C PHE A 239 19.27 -7.91 -11.96
N LEU A 240 18.46 -7.38 -11.05
CA LEU A 240 18.53 -7.61 -9.61
C LEU A 240 17.14 -7.94 -9.07
N GLN A 241 17.04 -8.98 -8.23
CA GLN A 241 15.80 -9.34 -7.55
C GLN A 241 15.88 -8.98 -6.07
N ILE A 242 14.80 -8.43 -5.53
CA ILE A 242 14.57 -8.17 -4.10
C ILE A 242 13.37 -8.98 -3.64
N ILE A 243 13.48 -9.61 -2.47
CA ILE A 243 12.38 -10.23 -1.75
C ILE A 243 12.16 -9.46 -0.45
N ARG A 244 11.00 -8.84 -0.31
CA ARG A 244 10.59 -8.09 0.90
C ARG A 244 9.29 -8.68 1.45
N ARG A 245 9.11 -8.65 2.78
CA ARG A 245 7.85 -9.10 3.39
C ARG A 245 6.67 -8.31 2.83
N ARG A 246 5.69 -9.01 2.28
CA ARG A 246 4.40 -8.43 1.83
C ARG A 246 3.34 -8.70 2.88
N SER A 247 2.95 -7.69 3.63
CA SER A 247 1.88 -7.79 4.64
C SER A 247 0.52 -7.33 4.13
N ARG A 248 0.49 -6.42 3.15
CA ARG A 248 -0.71 -5.79 2.61
C ARG A 248 -0.52 -5.47 1.14
N GLU A 249 -1.58 -5.01 0.49
CA GLU A 249 -1.50 -4.41 -0.84
C GLU A 249 -0.72 -3.09 -0.76
N SER A 250 0.22 -2.91 -1.69
CA SER A 250 0.96 -1.65 -1.85
C SER A 250 0.06 -0.56 -2.43
N LEU A 251 0.51 0.70 -2.36
CA LEU A 251 -0.25 1.83 -2.92
C LEU A 251 -0.65 1.64 -4.40
N PRO A 252 0.25 1.26 -5.34
CA PRO A 252 -0.13 1.01 -6.72
C PRO A 252 -1.13 -0.14 -6.87
N GLU A 253 -1.03 -1.18 -6.03
CA GLU A 253 -2.00 -2.30 -6.06
C GLU A 253 -3.39 -1.84 -5.62
N LEU A 254 -3.48 -1.09 -4.53
CA LEU A 254 -4.75 -0.55 -4.01
C LEU A 254 -5.45 0.37 -5.03
N LEU A 255 -4.70 1.29 -5.65
CA LEU A 255 -5.27 2.26 -6.59
C LEU A 255 -5.66 1.61 -7.92
N ARG A 256 -4.91 0.60 -8.38
CA ARG A 256 -5.18 -0.09 -9.65
C ARG A 256 -6.24 -1.18 -9.53
N ALA A 257 -6.46 -1.75 -8.34
CA ALA A 257 -7.47 -2.79 -8.11
C ALA A 257 -8.91 -2.27 -8.28
N ASP A 258 -9.20 -1.06 -7.79
CA ASP A 258 -10.50 -0.39 -7.98
C ASP A 258 -10.29 1.12 -8.25
N PRO A 259 -9.95 1.49 -9.50
CA PRO A 259 -9.71 2.89 -9.85
C PRO A 259 -10.94 3.77 -9.66
N ALA A 260 -12.14 3.21 -9.80
CA ALA A 260 -13.39 3.95 -9.63
C ALA A 260 -13.61 4.33 -8.16
N ALA A 261 -13.43 3.39 -7.23
CA ALA A 261 -13.53 3.68 -5.81
C ALA A 261 -12.39 4.59 -5.32
N ALA A 262 -11.17 4.44 -5.86
CA ALA A 262 -10.06 5.34 -5.56
C ALA A 262 -10.37 6.80 -5.97
N ARG A 263 -10.87 7.00 -7.19
CA ARG A 263 -11.31 8.32 -7.67
C ARG A 263 -12.50 8.87 -6.88
N ALA A 264 -13.42 8.01 -6.46
CA ALA A 264 -14.53 8.41 -5.59
C ALA A 264 -14.02 8.97 -4.26
N ARG A 265 -13.11 8.26 -3.55
CA ARG A 265 -12.53 8.74 -2.28
C ARG A 265 -11.75 10.05 -2.46
N ALA A 266 -10.99 10.18 -3.54
CA ALA A 266 -10.31 11.44 -3.88
C ALA A 266 -11.31 12.59 -4.11
N LEU A 267 -12.41 12.34 -4.83
CA LEU A 267 -13.47 13.33 -5.05
C LEU A 267 -14.14 13.76 -3.73
N LEU A 268 -14.54 12.80 -2.87
CA LEU A 268 -15.16 13.11 -1.58
C LEU A 268 -14.30 14.07 -0.78
N ARG A 269 -12.99 13.85 -0.78
CA ARG A 269 -12.03 14.71 -0.09
C ARG A 269 -11.92 16.11 -0.70
N VAL A 270 -11.92 16.24 -2.03
CA VAL A 270 -11.95 17.56 -2.68
C VAL A 270 -13.22 18.32 -2.26
N ILE A 271 -14.35 17.63 -2.16
CA ILE A 271 -15.62 18.25 -1.72
C ILE A 271 -15.55 18.65 -0.24
N GLU A 272 -15.02 17.80 0.65
CA GLU A 272 -14.83 18.14 2.07
C GLU A 272 -13.94 19.38 2.29
N ARG A 273 -13.04 19.66 1.35
CA ARG A 273 -12.12 20.81 1.40
C ARG A 273 -12.67 22.06 0.71
N THR A 274 -13.82 21.97 0.04
CA THR A 274 -14.45 23.11 -0.63
C THR A 274 -15.01 24.08 0.42
N PRO A 275 -14.64 25.37 0.41
CA PRO A 275 -15.23 26.35 1.31
C PRO A 275 -16.74 26.48 1.09
N PRO A 276 -17.54 26.70 2.15
CA PRO A 276 -18.97 26.95 2.00
C PRO A 276 -19.26 28.21 1.16
N PRO A 277 -20.33 28.21 0.33
CA PRO A 277 -21.27 27.12 0.13
C PRO A 277 -20.71 26.01 -0.77
N VAL A 278 -20.77 24.75 -0.29
CA VAL A 278 -20.37 23.58 -1.08
C VAL A 278 -21.44 23.32 -2.16
N PRO A 279 -21.07 23.17 -3.45
CA PRO A 279 -22.03 22.87 -4.50
C PRO A 279 -22.82 21.58 -4.21
N ALA A 280 -24.14 21.64 -4.34
CA ALA A 280 -25.01 20.48 -4.08
C ALA A 280 -24.96 19.41 -5.19
N LEU A 281 -24.46 19.73 -6.39
CA LEU A 281 -24.44 18.81 -7.53
C LEU A 281 -23.01 18.68 -8.09
N HIS A 282 -22.55 17.43 -8.21
CA HIS A 282 -21.27 17.08 -8.82
C HIS A 282 -21.45 16.09 -9.96
N HIS A 283 -21.00 16.46 -11.16
CA HIS A 283 -20.98 15.54 -12.30
C HIS A 283 -19.75 14.64 -12.25
N VAL A 284 -19.95 13.33 -12.40
CA VAL A 284 -18.92 12.31 -12.29
C VAL A 284 -19.02 11.29 -13.43
N PRO A 285 -17.92 10.60 -13.79
CA PRO A 285 -17.98 9.50 -14.75
C PRO A 285 -18.88 8.35 -14.26
N PRO A 286 -19.50 7.56 -15.16
CA PRO A 286 -20.40 6.46 -14.79
C PRO A 286 -19.80 5.48 -13.77
N ALA A 287 -18.52 5.13 -13.91
CA ALA A 287 -17.85 4.20 -13.00
C ALA A 287 -17.71 4.77 -11.57
N VAL A 288 -17.39 6.06 -11.43
CA VAL A 288 -17.29 6.74 -10.13
C VAL A 288 -18.68 6.87 -9.51
N HIS A 289 -19.70 7.21 -10.31
CA HIS A 289 -21.08 7.22 -9.86
C HIS A 289 -21.51 5.86 -9.30
N ALA A 290 -21.22 4.76 -10.02
CA ALA A 290 -21.53 3.40 -9.56
C ALA A 290 -20.80 3.05 -8.25
N ALA A 291 -19.52 3.43 -8.12
CA ALA A 291 -18.74 3.20 -6.90
C ALA A 291 -19.31 3.95 -5.68
N LEU A 292 -19.78 5.19 -5.87
CA LEU A 292 -20.45 6.00 -4.84
C LEU A 292 -21.84 5.44 -4.50
N ALA A 293 -22.62 5.02 -5.51
CA ALA A 293 -23.94 4.45 -5.33
C ALA A 293 -23.91 3.12 -4.55
N ALA A 294 -22.87 2.31 -4.75
CA ALA A 294 -22.64 1.10 -3.97
C ALA A 294 -22.34 1.36 -2.48
N ARG A 295 -22.03 2.62 -2.11
CA ARG A 295 -21.56 3.02 -0.78
C ARG A 295 -22.32 4.25 -0.28
N PRO A 296 -23.66 4.16 -0.08
CA PRO A 296 -24.48 5.30 0.31
C PRO A 296 -24.01 5.98 1.60
N HIS A 297 -23.46 5.20 2.54
CA HIS A 297 -22.90 5.71 3.79
C HIS A 297 -21.74 6.71 3.60
N TRP A 298 -21.03 6.69 2.46
CA TRP A 298 -20.02 7.70 2.13
C TRP A 298 -20.64 9.06 1.84
N ARG A 299 -21.73 9.09 1.07
CA ARG A 299 -22.49 10.33 0.81
C ARG A 299 -23.08 10.87 2.11
N ASP A 300 -23.63 10.00 2.96
CA ASP A 300 -24.20 10.42 4.25
C ASP A 300 -23.11 11.00 5.17
N ALA A 301 -21.91 10.42 5.17
CA ALA A 301 -20.76 10.96 5.90
C ALA A 301 -20.34 12.33 5.34
N LEU A 302 -20.28 12.47 4.02
CA LEU A 302 -19.95 13.73 3.36
C LEU A 302 -20.97 14.83 3.72
N ALA A 303 -22.26 14.51 3.67
CA ALA A 303 -23.32 15.45 4.02
C ALA A 303 -23.21 15.91 5.48
N ARG A 304 -22.93 14.99 6.42
CA ARG A 304 -22.69 15.35 7.83
C ARG A 304 -21.47 16.25 8.02
N ARG A 305 -20.39 16.04 7.26
CA ARG A 305 -19.13 16.78 7.40
C ARG A 305 -19.15 18.16 6.71
N THR A 306 -19.89 18.29 5.62
CA THR A 306 -19.99 19.54 4.84
C THR A 306 -21.22 20.39 5.19
N GLY A 307 -22.24 19.78 5.81
CA GLY A 307 -23.53 20.43 6.06
C GLY A 307 -24.38 20.62 4.80
N ALA A 308 -24.00 20.01 3.67
CA ALA A 308 -24.68 20.13 2.38
C ALA A 308 -25.28 18.79 1.92
N ASP A 309 -26.44 18.83 1.26
CA ASP A 309 -27.02 17.67 0.60
C ASP A 309 -26.36 17.45 -0.78
N ILE A 310 -25.32 16.62 -0.78
CA ILE A 310 -24.49 16.39 -1.96
C ILE A 310 -25.10 15.30 -2.86
N ARG A 311 -25.32 15.65 -4.12
CA ARG A 311 -25.81 14.75 -5.18
C ARG A 311 -24.73 14.55 -6.24
N PHE A 312 -24.65 13.31 -6.73
CA PHE A 312 -23.76 12.92 -7.82
C PHE A 312 -24.60 12.55 -9.03
N GLU A 313 -24.28 13.11 -10.19
CA GLU A 313 -24.91 12.77 -11.47
C GLU A 313 -23.87 12.31 -12.48
N VAL A 314 -24.28 11.45 -13.40
CA VAL A 314 -23.39 11.00 -14.49
C VAL A 314 -23.22 12.14 -15.49
N ARG A 315 -21.97 12.40 -15.88
CA ARG A 315 -21.63 13.33 -16.98
C ARG A 315 -21.97 12.73 -18.34
#